data_AF-A0A5K1DWP8-F1
#
_entry.id   AF-A0A5K1DWP8-F1
#
_cell.length_a   1.000
_cell.length_b   1.000
_cell.length_c   1.000
_cell.angle_alpha   90.00
_cell.angle_beta   90.00
_cell.angle_gamma   90.00
#
_symmetry.space_group_name_H-M   'P 1'
#
loop_
_entity.id
_entity.type
_entity.pdbx_description
1 polymer ?
#
loop_
_entity_poly.entity_id
_entity_poly.type
_entity_poly.pdbx_seq_one_letter_code
_entity_poly.pdbx_strand_id
1 'polypeptide(L)'
;PQSRPARPYPHHPPLLPHQKSNAQGSKILVRAKFYYGNYDNKLSPPTFDLQFDGNHWATVVTSVDSPVIFEMIYVTMGDIIERL
;
A
#
# COMPACT_ATOMS: atom_id res chain seq x y z
N PRO A 1 38.03 -43.11 -45.68
CA PRO A 1 37.16 -41.98 -45.27
C PRO A 1 37.08 -41.88 -43.74
N GLN A 2 37.82 -40.94 -43.14
CA GLN A 2 37.77 -40.69 -41.70
C GLN A 2 36.53 -39.86 -41.36
N SER A 3 35.66 -40.42 -40.53
CA SER A 3 34.50 -39.72 -39.95
C SER A 3 34.97 -38.67 -38.94
N ARG A 4 34.67 -37.39 -39.19
CA ARG A 4 34.84 -36.30 -38.21
C ARG A 4 33.90 -36.52 -37.01
N PRO A 5 34.35 -36.34 -35.76
CA PRO A 5 33.43 -36.32 -34.63
C PRO A 5 32.54 -35.07 -34.68
N ALA A 6 31.22 -35.25 -34.51
CA ALA A 6 30.29 -34.16 -34.32
C ALA A 6 30.60 -33.45 -32.99
N ARG A 7 30.66 -32.11 -33.00
CA ARG A 7 30.80 -31.34 -31.76
C ARG A 7 29.52 -31.49 -30.92
N PRO A 8 29.59 -31.68 -29.59
CA PRO A 8 28.40 -31.64 -28.75
C PRO A 8 27.83 -30.22 -28.76
N TYR A 9 26.52 -30.08 -28.99
CA TYR A 9 25.83 -28.81 -28.79
C TYR A 9 25.98 -28.37 -27.32
N PRO A 10 26.27 -27.09 -27.04
CA PRO A 10 26.33 -26.62 -25.67
C PRO A 10 24.93 -26.73 -25.06
N HIS A 11 24.84 -27.50 -23.97
CA HIS A 11 23.65 -27.51 -23.12
C HIS A 11 23.32 -26.07 -22.73
N HIS A 12 22.12 -25.63 -23.11
CA HIS A 12 21.57 -24.34 -22.75
C HIS A 12 21.74 -24.10 -21.24
N PRO A 13 22.07 -22.86 -20.81
CA PRO A 13 22.20 -22.56 -19.39
C PRO A 13 20.84 -22.78 -18.69
N PRO A 14 20.82 -23.22 -17.42
CA PRO A 14 19.58 -23.35 -16.66
C PRO A 14 18.89 -21.98 -16.60
N LEU A 15 17.59 -21.96 -16.88
CA LEU A 15 16.75 -20.80 -16.60
C LEU A 15 16.88 -20.50 -15.10
N LEU A 16 17.30 -19.27 -14.75
CA LEU A 16 17.43 -18.84 -13.36
C LEU A 16 16.10 -19.07 -12.60
N PRO A 17 16.15 -19.37 -11.28
CA PRO A 17 14.94 -19.56 -10.50
C PRO A 17 14.09 -18.30 -10.55
N HIS A 18 12.79 -18.50 -10.77
CA HIS A 18 11.70 -17.53 -10.63
C HIS A 18 12.12 -16.32 -9.79
N GLN A 19 12.25 -15.16 -10.45
CA GLN A 19 12.32 -13.88 -9.76
C GLN A 19 11.11 -13.82 -8.83
N LYS A 20 11.33 -14.05 -7.52
CA LYS A 20 10.41 -13.51 -6.53
C LYS A 20 10.47 -12.01 -6.73
N SER A 21 9.46 -11.44 -7.39
CA SER A 21 9.17 -10.04 -7.22
C SER A 21 8.90 -9.88 -5.74
N ASN A 22 9.91 -9.41 -5.03
CA ASN A 22 9.80 -9.11 -3.63
C ASN A 22 9.03 -7.80 -3.53
N ALA A 23 7.74 -7.84 -3.89
CA ALA A 23 6.81 -6.74 -3.75
C ALA A 23 6.48 -6.59 -2.26
N GLN A 24 7.49 -6.22 -1.47
CA GLN A 24 7.30 -5.89 -0.07
C GLN A 24 6.72 -4.48 -0.03
N GLY A 25 5.45 -4.40 0.37
CA GLY A 25 4.79 -3.14 0.62
C GLY A 25 5.58 -2.24 1.58
N SER A 26 5.53 -0.93 1.37
CA SER A 26 6.10 0.03 2.31
C SER A 26 5.18 0.20 3.50
N LYS A 27 5.74 0.23 4.72
CA LYS A 27 4.98 0.60 5.92
C LYS A 27 4.95 2.12 6.05
N ILE A 28 3.75 2.68 6.17
CA ILE A 28 3.55 4.12 6.38
C ILE A 28 2.73 4.36 7.65
N LEU A 29 2.99 5.46 8.35
CA LEU A 29 2.14 5.97 9.42
C LEU A 29 1.10 6.92 8.81
N VAL A 30 -0.17 6.57 8.93
CA VAL A 30 -1.29 7.44 8.55
C VAL A 30 -1.82 8.12 9.80
N ARG A 31 -1.89 9.45 9.79
CA ARG A 31 -2.46 10.27 10.87
C ARG A 31 -3.54 11.18 10.31
N ALA A 32 -4.74 11.09 10.86
CA ALA A 32 -5.85 11.99 10.55
C ALA A 32 -6.16 12.84 11.79
N LYS A 33 -6.33 14.16 11.61
CA LYS A 33 -6.66 15.11 12.67
C LYS A 33 -7.85 15.97 12.25
N PHE A 34 -8.87 16.01 13.11
CA PHE A 34 -10.09 16.77 12.87
C PHE A 34 -10.30 17.79 13.98
N TYR A 35 -10.69 19.01 13.64
CA TYR A 35 -10.97 20.09 14.58
C TYR A 35 -12.20 20.85 14.10
N TYR A 36 -13.18 21.04 14.99
CA TYR A 36 -14.34 21.88 14.73
C TYR A 36 -14.22 23.19 15.51
N GLY A 37 -13.98 24.28 14.78
CA GLY A 37 -13.83 25.64 15.32
C GLY A 37 -15.08 26.50 15.17
N ASN A 38 -16.27 25.91 15.06
CA ASN A 38 -17.53 26.62 14.86
C ASN A 38 -17.56 27.55 13.63
N TYR A 39 -16.96 27.15 12.52
CA TYR A 39 -16.83 27.97 11.30
C TYR A 39 -18.17 28.34 10.64
N ASP A 40 -19.23 27.58 10.93
CA ASP A 40 -20.58 27.80 10.43
C ASP A 40 -21.49 28.52 11.42
N ASN A 41 -20.97 28.92 12.59
CA ASN A 41 -21.68 29.57 13.68
C ASN A 41 -22.86 28.76 14.26
N LYS A 42 -22.87 27.44 14.10
CA LYS A 42 -23.97 26.58 14.58
C LYS A 42 -23.74 25.96 15.94
N LEU A 43 -22.51 25.98 16.45
CA LEU A 43 -22.11 25.28 17.68
C LEU A 43 -22.57 23.81 17.68
N SER A 44 -22.54 23.19 16.51
CA SER A 44 -23.04 21.83 16.28
C SER A 44 -21.93 20.99 15.63
N PRO A 45 -21.00 20.48 16.44
CA PRO A 45 -19.91 19.66 15.93
C PRO A 45 -20.47 18.39 15.23
N PRO A 46 -20.03 18.07 14.01
CA PRO A 46 -20.52 16.90 13.30
C PRO A 46 -19.95 15.60 13.84
N THR A 47 -20.70 14.51 13.62
CA THR A 47 -20.23 13.13 13.73
C THR A 47 -20.27 12.49 12.34
N PHE A 48 -19.21 11.78 11.96
CA PHE A 48 -19.11 11.14 10.64
C PHE A 48 -18.17 9.94 10.67
N ASP A 49 -18.28 9.06 9.68
CA ASP A 49 -17.40 7.92 9.52
C ASP A 49 -16.16 8.29 8.69
N LEU A 50 -15.00 7.94 9.22
CA LEU A 50 -13.71 7.99 8.53
C LEU A 50 -13.48 6.67 7.82
N GLN A 51 -13.29 6.76 6.51
CA GLN A 51 -12.90 5.62 5.68
C GLN A 51 -11.46 5.78 5.21
N PHE A 52 -10.74 4.68 5.10
CA PHE A 52 -9.43 4.60 4.48
C PHE A 52 -9.38 3.42 3.52
N ASP A 53 -8.89 3.64 2.31
CA ASP A 53 -8.84 2.63 1.25
C ASP A 53 -10.19 1.93 0.99
N GLY A 54 -11.28 2.70 1.03
CA GLY A 54 -12.66 2.20 0.86
C GLY A 54 -13.23 1.41 2.04
N ASN A 55 -12.50 1.31 3.16
CA ASN A 55 -12.93 0.58 4.35
C ASN A 55 -13.23 1.53 5.51
N HIS A 56 -14.22 1.17 6.35
CA HIS A 56 -14.47 1.88 7.61
C HIS A 56 -13.25 1.78 8.52
N TRP A 57 -12.71 2.94 8.92
CA TRP A 57 -11.62 3.04 9.88
C TRP A 57 -12.16 3.38 11.27
N ALA A 58 -12.90 4.48 11.42
CA ALA A 58 -13.43 4.91 12.72
C ALA A 58 -14.61 5.88 12.57
N THR A 59 -15.46 5.96 13.58
CA THR A 59 -16.43 7.06 13.71
C THR A 59 -15.77 8.24 14.44
N VAL A 60 -15.73 9.39 13.79
CA VAL A 60 -15.20 10.63 14.33
C VAL A 60 -16.31 11.39 15.02
N VAL A 61 -16.19 11.53 16.34
CA VAL A 61 -17.05 12.41 17.16
C VAL A 61 -16.26 13.68 17.44
N THR A 62 -16.61 14.80 16.79
CA THR A 62 -15.93 16.07 17.04
C THR A 62 -16.55 16.82 18.22
N SER A 63 -15.78 17.73 18.81
CA SER A 63 -16.27 18.68 19.81
C SER A 63 -15.77 20.08 19.49
N VAL A 64 -16.39 21.08 20.13
CA VAL A 64 -15.94 22.47 20.01
C VAL A 64 -14.54 22.59 20.61
N ASP A 65 -13.66 23.24 19.86
CA ASP A 65 -12.32 23.66 20.29
C ASP A 65 -11.40 22.55 20.81
N SER A 66 -11.64 21.28 20.44
CA SER A 66 -10.72 20.18 20.74
C SER A 66 -10.46 19.32 19.51
N PRO A 67 -9.20 19.01 19.19
CA PRO A 67 -8.88 18.13 18.08
C PRO A 67 -9.07 16.66 18.45
N VAL A 68 -9.52 15.87 17.48
CA VAL A 68 -9.55 14.41 17.55
C VAL A 68 -8.51 13.86 16.57
N ILE A 69 -7.73 12.87 17.01
CA ILE A 69 -6.61 12.30 16.24
C ILE A 69 -6.78 10.78 16.14
N PHE A 70 -6.59 10.26 14.92
CA PHE A 70 -6.53 8.83 14.64
C PHE A 70 -5.20 8.49 13.96
N GLU A 71 -4.62 7.36 14.34
CA GLU A 71 -3.34 6.88 13.82
C GLU A 71 -3.39 5.39 13.48
N MET A 72 -2.74 5.01 12.38
CA MET A 72 -2.55 3.60 12.03
C MET A 72 -1.28 3.40 11.20
N ILE A 73 -0.76 2.16 11.22
CA ILE A 73 0.29 1.74 10.29
C ILE A 73 -0.38 1.02 9.11
N TYR A 74 -0.16 1.52 7.90
CA TYR A 74 -0.67 0.93 6.66
C TYR A 74 0.48 0.33 5.85
N VAL A 75 0.23 -0.81 5.20
CA VAL A 75 1.21 -1.46 4.30
C VAL A 75 0.73 -1.23 2.88
N THR A 76 1.49 -0.50 2.08
CA THR A 76 1.13 -0.24 0.68
C THR A 76 1.17 -1.54 -0.12
N MET A 77 0.35 -1.67 -1.17
CA MET A 77 0.62 -2.72 -2.16
C MET A 77 1.98 -2.41 -2.81
N GLY A 78 2.89 -3.39 -2.79
CA GLY A 78 4.15 -3.27 -3.52
C GLY A 78 3.86 -3.31 -5.01
N ASP A 79 4.61 -2.56 -5.82
CA ASP A 79 4.43 -2.52 -7.27
C ASP A 79 4.38 -3.93 -7.84
N ILE A 80 3.18 -4.38 -8.23
CA ILE A 80 3.04 -5.50 -9.14
C ILE A 80 3.45 -4.92 -10.49
N ILE A 81 4.73 -5.02 -10.82
CA ILE A 81 5.17 -4.83 -12.19
C ILE A 81 4.53 -5.97 -12.99
N GLU A 82 3.31 -5.78 -13.49
CA GLU A 82 2.79 -6.56 -14.60
C GLU A 82 3.58 -6.17 -15.83
N ARG A 83 4.73 -6.84 -16.00
CA ARG A 83 5.51 -6.78 -17.22
C ARG A 83 4.78 -7.62 -18.26
N LEU A 84 3.94 -6.97 -19.05
CA LEU A 84 3.46 -7.47 -20.35
C LEU A 84 4.65 -7.78 -21.27
#